data_AF-A0A1C4TA15-F1
#
_entry.id   AF-A0A1C4TA15-F1
#
_cell.length_a   1.000
_cell.length_b   1.000
_cell.length_c   1.000
_cell.angle_alpha   90.00
_cell.angle_beta   90.00
_cell.angle_gamma   90.00
#
_symmetry.space_group_name_H-M   'P 1'
#
loop_
_entity.id
_entity.type
_entity.pdbx_description
1 polymer ?
#
loop_
_entity_poly.entity_id
_entity_poly.type
_entity_poly.pdbx_seq_one_letter_code
_entity_poly.pdbx_strand_id
1 'polypeptide(L)' 'MILTVTPNPSLDRTYELPGLTRGTVLRATADRVDPGGKGVNVSRAVAAAGHRTVAVAPLGGPEGALLTRLLGDLGI' A
#
# COMPACT_ATOMS: atom_id res chain seq x y z
N MET A 1 17.24 -5.12 -14.03
CA MET A 1 16.46 -5.75 -12.94
C MET A 1 16.43 -4.78 -11.78
N ILE A 2 15.25 -4.35 -11.34
CA ILE A 2 15.10 -3.36 -10.28
C ILE A 2 14.60 -4.08 -9.02
N LEU A 3 15.32 -3.93 -7.91
CA LEU A 3 14.95 -4.52 -6.62
C LEU A 3 14.66 -3.39 -5.63
N THR A 4 13.57 -3.51 -4.88
CA THR A 4 13.25 -2.60 -3.79
C THR A 4 13.23 -3.37 -2.48
N VAL A 5 13.69 -2.74 -1.40
CA VAL A 5 13.62 -3.31 -0.05
C VAL A 5 12.79 -2.38 0.82
N THR A 6 11.79 -2.94 1.51
CA THR A 6 10.96 -2.20 2.46
C THR A 6 11.01 -2.93 3.81
N PRO A 7 11.91 -2.55 4.73
CA PRO A 7 12.05 -3.25 6.02
C PRO A 7 10.83 -3.16 6.92
N ASN A 8 9.98 -2.16 6.73
CA ASN A 8 8.73 -1.97 7.46
C ASN A 8 7.62 -1.59 6.46
N PRO A 9 7.02 -2.58 5.77
CA PRO A 9 5.94 -2.30 4.83
C PRO A 9 4.64 -1.97 5.58
N SER A 10 3.69 -1.37 4.89
CA SER A 10 2.42 -0.96 5.47
C SER A 10 1.24 -1.30 4.57
N LEU A 11 0.06 -1.35 5.17
CA LEU A 11 -1.21 -1.19 4.47
C LEU A 11 -1.74 0.20 4.78
N ASP A 12 -1.66 1.09 3.81
CA ASP A 12 -2.04 2.49 3.99
C ASP A 12 -3.56 2.60 3.83
N ARG A 13 -4.27 2.92 4.92
CA ARG A 13 -5.72 3.14 4.91
C ARG A 13 -6.03 4.61 4.76
N THR A 14 -6.72 4.94 3.68
CA THR A 14 -7.21 6.30 3.41
C THR A 14 -8.71 6.34 3.62
N TYR A 15 -9.18 7.29 4.41
CA TYR A 15 -10.60 7.57 4.61
C TYR A 15 -10.97 8.88 3.93
N GLU A 16 -12.06 8.88 3.16
CA GLU A 16 -12.62 10.08 2.57
C GLU A 16 -13.71 10.65 3.47
N LEU A 17 -13.55 11.91 3.86
CA LEU A 17 -14.43 12.61 4.79
C LEU A 17 -14.98 13.88 4.12
N PRO A 18 -16.27 14.20 4.32
CA PRO A 18 -16.84 15.45 3.82
C PRO A 18 -16.24 16.69 4.52
N GLY A 19 -15.65 16.51 5.70
CA GLY A 19 -14.97 17.55 6.45
C GLY A 19 -14.29 17.01 7.72
N LEU A 20 -13.37 17.80 8.27
CA LEU A 20 -12.63 17.48 9.50
C LEU A 20 -13.06 18.40 10.65
N THR A 21 -14.05 17.95 11.43
CA THR A 21 -14.52 18.68 12.62
C THR A 21 -13.91 18.10 13.89
N ARG A 22 -12.98 18.84 14.51
CA ARG A 22 -12.25 18.41 15.70
C ARG A 22 -13.20 18.11 16.88
N GLY A 23 -12.91 17.03 17.60
CA GLY A 23 -13.67 16.64 18.81
C GLY A 23 -15.01 15.96 18.51
N THR A 24 -15.29 15.62 17.25
CA THR A 24 -16.54 14.96 16.85
C THR A 24 -16.29 13.57 16.28
N VAL A 25 -17.35 12.76 16.21
CA VAL A 25 -17.33 11.50 15.46
C VAL A 25 -17.40 11.81 13.97
N LEU A 26 -16.35 11.45 13.24
CA LEU A 26 -16.27 11.62 11.79
C LEU A 26 -16.70 10.32 11.11
N ARG A 27 -17.66 10.40 10.18
CA ARG A 27 -18.14 9.27 9.38
C ARG A 27 -17.52 9.34 7.99
N ALA A 28 -16.73 8.33 7.65
CA ALA A 28 -16.17 8.17 6.31
C ALA A 28 -17.27 7.93 5.28
N THR A 29 -17.11 8.55 4.11
CA THR A 29 -17.96 8.34 2.94
C THR A 29 -17.40 7.24 2.04
N ALA A 30 -16.09 7.05 2.06
CA ALA A 30 -15.39 5.95 1.44
C ALA A 30 -14.11 5.61 2.22
N ASP A 31 -13.59 4.41 2.02
CA ASP A 31 -12.28 4.00 2.47
C ASP A 31 -11.55 3.21 1.37
N ARG A 32 -10.22 3.28 1.39
CA ARG A 32 -9.34 2.51 0.49
C ARG A 32 -8.13 2.02 1.26
N VAL A 33 -7.68 0.81 0.92
CA VAL A 33 -6.45 0.22 1.42
C VAL A 33 -5.47 0.07 0.26
N ASP A 34 -4.27 0.61 0.41
CA ASP A 34 -3.20 0.52 -0.57
C ASP A 34 -1.96 -0.21 0.01
N PRO A 35 -1.22 -0.97 -0.81
CA PRO A 35 0.08 -1.49 -0.42
C PRO A 35 1.07 -0.32 -0.28
N GLY A 36 1.67 -0.19 0.91
CA GLY A 36 2.48 0.95 1.33
C GLY A 36 3.89 0.60 1.79
N GLY A 37 4.66 1.65 2.03
CA GLY A 37 6.10 1.59 2.33
C GLY A 37 6.97 2.07 1.17
N LYS A 38 8.15 2.61 1.46
CA LYS A 38 8.94 3.35 0.46
C LYS A 38 9.34 2.50 -0.75
N GLY A 39 9.91 1.31 -0.53
CA GLY A 39 10.31 0.42 -1.63
C GLY A 39 9.09 -0.12 -2.39
N VAL A 40 8.02 -0.48 -1.67
CA VAL A 40 6.72 -0.85 -2.25
C VAL A 40 6.19 0.25 -3.19
N ASN A 41 6.18 1.51 -2.74
CA ASN A 41 5.73 2.63 -3.56
C ASN A 41 6.60 2.87 -4.79
N VAL A 42 7.93 2.69 -4.68
CA VAL A 42 8.83 2.72 -5.84
C VAL A 42 8.50 1.58 -6.81
N SER A 43 8.33 0.35 -6.32
CA SER A 43 7.94 -0.81 -7.14
C SER A 43 6.63 -0.56 -7.89
N ARG A 44 5.63 0.02 -7.22
CA ARG A 44 4.35 0.40 -7.83
C ARG A 44 4.50 1.45 -8.92
N ALA A 45 5.27 2.51 -8.67
CA ALA A 45 5.52 3.54 -9.66
C ALA A 45 6.25 2.98 -10.90
N VAL A 46 7.24 2.11 -10.69
CA VAL A 46 8.00 1.48 -11.77
C VAL A 46 7.15 0.48 -12.56
N ALA A 47 6.28 -0.30 -11.89
CA ALA A 47 5.33 -1.20 -12.54
C ALA A 47 4.30 -0.43 -13.40
N ALA A 48 3.78 0.69 -12.88
CA ALA A 48 2.88 1.57 -13.63
C ALA A 48 3.56 2.19 -14.87
N ALA A 49 4.88 2.35 -14.84
CA ALA A 49 5.68 2.78 -15.99
C ALA A 49 6.01 1.63 -16.98
N GLY A 50 5.48 0.42 -16.77
CA GLY A 50 5.66 -0.73 -17.67
C GLY A 50 6.94 -1.53 -17.43
N HIS A 51 7.59 -1.36 -16.27
CA HIS A 51 8.83 -2.06 -15.94
C HIS A 51 8.67 -3.03 -14.77
N ARG A 52 9.39 -4.16 -14.83
CA ARG A 52 9.36 -5.17 -13.76
C ARG A 52 10.25 -4.80 -12.58
N THR A 53 9.77 -5.09 -11.38
CA THR A 53 10.56 -5.00 -10.14
C THR A 53 10.45 -6.27 -9.31
N VAL A 54 11.35 -6.45 -8.34
CA VAL A 54 11.22 -7.44 -7.27
C VAL A 54 11.14 -6.67 -5.95
N ALA A 55 10.02 -6.78 -5.25
CA ALA A 55 9.82 -6.15 -3.94
C ALA A 55 10.18 -7.14 -2.82
N VAL A 56 11.12 -6.76 -1.96
CA VAL A 56 11.54 -7.55 -0.79
C VAL A 56 11.06 -6.84 0.47
N ALA A 57 10.20 -7.50 1.25
CA ALA A 57 9.69 -6.97 2.50
C ALA A 57 9.34 -8.12 3.48
N PRO A 58 9.46 -7.90 4.81
CA PRO A 58 8.90 -8.83 5.78
C PRO A 58 7.37 -8.80 5.73
N LEU A 59 6.75 -9.97 5.74
CA LEU A 59 5.30 -10.15 5.68
C LEU A 59 4.88 -11.05 6.84
N GLY A 60 3.84 -10.65 7.55
CA GLY A 60 3.34 -11.41 8.70
C GLY A 60 1.84 -11.26 8.88
N GLY A 61 1.19 -12.35 9.28
CA GLY A 61 -0.22 -12.36 9.61
C GLY A 61 -1.17 -12.04 8.44
N PRO A 62 -2.45 -11.78 8.74
CA PRO A 62 -3.47 -11.43 7.75
C PRO A 62 -3.11 -10.18 6.92
N GLU A 63 -2.49 -9.18 7.55
CA GLU A 63 -2.06 -7.94 6.89
C GLU A 63 -0.96 -8.19 5.86
N GLY A 64 0.01 -9.05 6.18
CA GLY A 64 1.02 -9.49 5.23
C GLY A 64 0.42 -10.21 4.02
N ALA A 65 -0.57 -11.08 4.25
CA ALA A 65 -1.28 -11.78 3.18
C ALA A 65 -2.06 -10.80 2.26
N LEU A 66 -2.71 -9.80 2.85
CA LEU A 66 -3.39 -8.74 2.08
C LEU A 66 -2.39 -7.91 1.28
N LEU A 67 -1.23 -7.57 1.85
CA LEU A 67 -0.18 -6.85 1.13
C LEU A 67 0.32 -7.64 -0.08
N THR A 68 0.59 -8.94 0.09
CA THR A 68 0.96 -9.85 -1.02
C THR A 68 -0.09 -9.84 -2.12
N ARG A 69 -1.37 -9.94 -1.76
CA ARG A 69 -2.46 -9.94 -2.74
C ARG A 69 -2.50 -8.64 -3.54
N LEU A 70 -2.46 -7.49 -2.84
CA LEU A 70 -2.52 -6.17 -3.48
C LEU A 70 -1.31 -5.91 -4.39
N LEU A 71 -0.12 -6.39 -4.04
CA LEU A 71 1.06 -6.31 -4.91
C LEU A 71 0.94 -7.25 -6.12
N GLY A 72 0.46 -8.47 -5.92
CA GLY A 72 0.22 -9.44 -6.99
C GLY A 72 -0.80 -8.96 -8.01
N ASP A 73 -1.88 -8.29 -7.57
CA ASP A 73 -2.88 -7.66 -8.44
C ASP A 73 -2.26 -6.56 -9.35
N LEU A 74 -1.10 -6.00 -8.97
CA LEU A 74 -0.32 -5.03 -9.73
C LEU A 74 0.81 -5.65 -10.57
N GLY A 75 0.96 -6.98 -10.55
CA GLY A 75 2.02 -7.70 -11.23
C GLY A 75 3.41 -7.50 -10.60
N ILE A 76 3.47 -7.22 -9.30
CA ILE A 76 4.69 -7.02 -8.50
C ILE A 76 4.92 -8.20 -7.57
#